data_AF-A0A3D2MMG6-F1
#
_entry.id   AF-A0A3D2MMG6-F1
#
_cell.length_a   1.000
_cell.length_b   1.000
_cell.length_c   1.000
_cell.angle_alpha   90.00
_cell.angle_beta   90.00
_cell.angle_gamma   90.00
#
_symmetry.space_group_name_H-M   'P 1'
#
loop_
_entity.id
_entity.type
_entity.pdbx_description
1 polymer ?
#
loop_
_entity_poly.entity_id
_entity_poly.type
_entity_poly.pdbx_seq_one_letter_code
_entity_poly.pdbx_strand_id
1 'polypeptide(L)'
;MQCSLLARWDEGYEEVWLIVTDLAPEQATAVWYGMRSWIEGGFKDTKRGGWQWHQTKMVDPERAERLWLAIAVATLWAVSVGGEADANLPVSSVEALPPTHVARRKATGRSRPRMLSCFARGMVTIVGALIRGDGLVRAHGCSVVLLGGWSQLLGR
;
A
#
# COMPACT_ATOMS: atom_id res chain seq x y z
N MET A 1 31.75 -15.12 1.46
CA MET A 1 30.33 -15.08 1.87
C MET A 1 29.56 -15.98 0.91
N GLN A 2 28.68 -16.83 1.42
CA GLN A 2 27.77 -17.62 0.58
C GLN A 2 26.54 -16.76 0.26
N CYS A 3 26.05 -16.83 -0.98
CA CYS A 3 24.85 -16.13 -1.41
C CYS A 3 24.10 -16.96 -2.45
N SER A 4 22.81 -16.68 -2.58
CA SER A 4 21.92 -17.29 -3.56
C SER A 4 21.57 -16.26 -4.64
N LEU A 5 21.53 -16.73 -5.90
CA LEU A 5 21.04 -15.95 -7.04
C LEU A 5 19.68 -16.50 -7.45
N LEU A 6 18.66 -15.65 -7.43
CA LEU A 6 17.35 -15.94 -8.02
C LEU A 6 17.28 -15.30 -9.40
N ALA A 7 16.87 -16.08 -10.40
CA ALA A 7 16.52 -15.58 -11.73
C ALA A 7 15.02 -15.78 -11.94
N ARG A 8 14.30 -14.69 -12.25
CA ARG A 8 12.87 -14.74 -12.56
C ARG A 8 12.57 -13.98 -13.85
N TRP A 9 11.85 -14.65 -14.73
CA TRP A 9 11.29 -14.07 -15.93
C TRP A 9 9.84 -14.55 -16.04
N ASP A 10 8.91 -13.62 -16.24
CA ASP A 10 7.49 -13.91 -16.37
C ASP A 10 7.01 -13.47 -17.77
N GLU A 11 6.01 -14.15 -18.32
CA GLU A 11 5.43 -13.83 -19.63
C GLU A 11 4.95 -12.37 -19.70
N GLY A 12 5.30 -11.68 -20.79
CA GLY A 12 4.98 -10.27 -21.01
C GLY A 12 6.03 -9.27 -20.51
N TYR A 13 7.12 -9.75 -19.90
CA TYR A 13 8.27 -8.91 -19.53
C TYR A 13 9.46 -9.14 -20.47
N GLU A 14 10.07 -8.06 -20.96
CA GLU A 14 11.24 -8.13 -21.85
C GLU A 14 12.53 -8.49 -21.10
N GLU A 15 12.62 -8.13 -19.82
CA GLU A 15 13.83 -8.28 -19.01
C GLU A 15 13.67 -9.33 -17.90
N VAL A 16 14.76 -10.01 -17.56
CA VAL A 16 14.85 -10.95 -16.42
C VAL A 16 15.25 -10.21 -15.15
N TRP A 17 14.62 -10.57 -14.02
CA TRP A 17 15.10 -10.16 -12.71
C TRP A 17 16.19 -11.11 -12.23
N LEU A 18 17.35 -10.56 -11.92
CA LEU A 18 18.45 -11.23 -11.23
C LEU A 18 18.58 -10.65 -9.83
N ILE A 19 18.24 -11.43 -8.81
CA ILE A 19 18.17 -10.99 -7.41
C ILE A 19 19.19 -11.78 -6.60
N VAL A 20 20.12 -11.08 -5.96
CA VAL A 20 21.09 -11.68 -5.04
C VAL A 20 20.59 -11.54 -3.62
N THR A 21 20.64 -12.62 -2.85
CA THR A 21 20.19 -12.66 -1.46
C THR A 21 21.09 -13.58 -0.62
N ASP A 22 21.14 -13.31 0.68
CA ASP A 22 21.78 -14.15 1.70
C ASP A 22 20.86 -15.28 2.21
N LEU A 23 19.60 -15.32 1.77
CA LEU A 23 18.67 -16.39 2.08
C LEU A 23 19.03 -17.68 1.34
N ALA A 24 18.74 -18.83 1.98
CA ALA A 24 18.86 -20.13 1.34
C ALA A 24 17.86 -20.25 0.17
N PRO A 25 18.19 -20.99 -0.91
CA PRO A 25 17.32 -21.13 -2.08
C PRO A 25 15.89 -21.61 -1.76
N GLU A 26 15.74 -22.47 -0.74
CA GLU A 26 14.46 -23.02 -0.30
C GLU A 26 13.58 -21.98 0.43
N GLN A 27 14.19 -20.91 0.94
CA GLN A 27 13.52 -19.84 1.67
C GLN A 27 13.25 -18.61 0.79
N ALA A 28 14.00 -18.45 -0.30
CA ALA A 28 14.02 -17.23 -1.06
C ALA A 28 12.96 -17.26 -2.18
N THR A 29 12.17 -16.18 -2.32
CA THR A 29 11.24 -16.02 -3.45
C THR A 29 11.37 -14.65 -4.11
N ALA A 30 11.39 -14.65 -5.44
CA ALA A 30 11.49 -13.42 -6.22
C ALA A 30 10.24 -12.53 -6.09
N VAL A 31 9.10 -13.07 -5.63
CA VAL A 31 7.87 -12.28 -5.39
C VAL A 31 8.11 -11.18 -4.34
N TRP A 32 8.92 -11.44 -3.31
CA TRP A 32 9.20 -10.46 -2.27
C TRP A 32 9.92 -9.22 -2.82
N TYR A 33 10.79 -9.41 -3.81
CA TYR A 33 11.44 -8.28 -4.48
C TYR A 33 10.44 -7.42 -5.27
N GLY A 34 9.36 -8.01 -5.77
CA GLY A 34 8.26 -7.26 -6.39
C GLY A 34 7.60 -6.24 -5.44
N MET A 35 7.61 -6.51 -4.13
CA MET A 35 7.09 -5.59 -3.11
C MET A 35 7.98 -4.35 -2.92
N ARG A 36 9.22 -4.33 -3.45
CA ARG A 36 10.13 -3.20 -3.31
C ARG A 36 9.54 -1.89 -3.85
N SER A 37 8.70 -1.97 -4.88
CA SER A 37 8.00 -0.81 -5.46
C SER A 37 7.15 -0.03 -4.46
N TRP A 38 6.71 -0.65 -3.36
CA TRP A 38 5.89 0.03 -2.34
C TRP A 38 6.61 1.21 -1.68
N ILE A 39 7.95 1.19 -1.62
CA ILE A 39 8.74 2.30 -1.07
C ILE A 39 8.57 3.59 -1.90
N GLU A 40 8.31 3.48 -3.20
CA GLU A 40 8.11 4.62 -4.09
C GLU A 40 6.81 5.37 -3.75
N GLY A 41 5.77 4.63 -3.37
CA GLY A 41 4.54 5.19 -2.82
C GLY A 41 4.82 6.01 -1.55
N GLY A 42 5.61 5.47 -0.63
CA GLY A 42 6.02 6.17 0.59
C GLY A 42 6.81 7.46 0.31
N PHE A 43 7.73 7.45 -0.65
CA PHE A 43 8.45 8.65 -1.07
C PHE A 43 7.53 9.71 -1.68
N LYS A 44 6.54 9.28 -2.47
CA LYS A 44 5.53 10.17 -3.05
C LYS A 44 4.67 10.82 -1.97
N ASP A 45 4.14 10.02 -1.03
CA ASP A 45 3.26 10.47 0.04
C ASP A 45 3.99 11.40 1.03
N THR A 46 5.28 11.15 1.29
CA THR A 46 6.11 12.05 2.10
C THR A 46 6.25 13.43 1.44
N LYS A 47 6.40 13.47 0.12
CA LYS A 47 6.58 14.70 -0.68
C LYS A 47 5.24 15.25 -1.20
N ARG A 48 5.13 15.42 -2.52
CA ARG A 48 4.01 16.13 -3.18
C ARG A 48 2.69 15.36 -3.14
N GLY A 49 2.71 14.07 -2.83
CA GLY A 49 1.52 13.23 -2.77
C GLY A 49 0.77 13.26 -1.45
N GLY A 50 1.36 13.80 -0.38
CA GLY A 50 0.77 13.79 0.95
C GLY A 50 1.28 14.91 1.85
N TRP A 51 2.26 14.61 2.70
CA TRP A 51 2.70 15.49 3.79
C TRP A 51 3.41 16.77 3.37
N GLN A 52 3.84 16.88 2.11
CA GLN A 52 4.51 18.06 1.56
C GLN A 52 5.73 18.48 2.39
N TRP A 53 6.47 17.54 3.01
CA TRP A 53 7.47 17.90 4.03
C TRP A 53 8.53 18.89 3.52
N HIS A 54 8.91 18.79 2.25
CA HIS A 54 9.84 19.71 1.56
C HIS A 54 9.38 21.19 1.51
N GLN A 55 8.10 21.47 1.75
CA GLN A 55 7.58 22.83 1.87
C GLN A 55 7.92 23.47 3.22
N THR A 56 8.26 22.68 4.25
CA THR A 56 8.70 23.21 5.55
C THR A 56 10.03 23.96 5.47
N LYS A 57 10.82 23.75 4.40
CA LYS A 57 12.17 24.30 4.21
C LYS A 57 13.07 24.09 5.44
N MET A 58 12.87 22.99 6.16
CA MET A 58 13.66 22.65 7.34
C MET A 58 15.14 22.49 6.99
N VAL A 59 16.00 23.27 7.62
CA VAL A 59 17.47 23.19 7.46
C VAL A 59 18.19 22.72 8.71
N ASP A 60 17.52 22.75 9.87
CA ASP A 60 18.06 22.24 11.14
C ASP A 60 17.90 20.70 11.19
N PRO A 61 19.02 19.94 11.23
CA PRO A 61 18.98 18.48 11.19
C PRO A 61 18.27 17.84 12.39
N GLU A 62 18.44 18.38 13.61
CA GLU A 62 17.80 17.80 14.79
C GLU A 62 16.27 17.94 14.73
N ARG A 63 15.81 19.09 14.24
CA ARG A 63 14.37 19.32 14.04
C ARG A 63 13.82 18.51 12.88
N ALA A 64 14.61 18.32 11.81
CA ALA A 64 14.25 17.46 10.70
C ALA A 64 14.08 16.00 11.14
N GLU A 65 14.97 15.48 11.99
CA GLU A 65 14.89 14.12 12.54
C GLU A 65 13.57 13.89 13.29
N ARG A 66 13.24 14.80 14.24
CA ARG A 66 12.00 14.71 15.02
C ARG A 66 10.76 14.78 14.13
N LEU A 67 10.78 15.65 13.11
CA LEU A 67 9.69 15.78 12.15
C LEU A 67 9.54 14.52 11.28
N TRP A 68 10.64 13.95 10.80
CA TRP A 68 10.59 12.72 10.01
C TRP A 68 10.07 11.53 10.80
N LEU A 69 10.42 11.43 12.09
CA LEU A 69 9.83 10.43 12.97
C LEU A 69 8.31 10.62 13.07
N ALA A 70 7.84 11.84 13.30
CA ALA A 70 6.41 12.14 13.36
C ALA A 70 5.69 11.81 12.04
N ILE A 71 6.30 12.15 10.90
CA ILE A 71 5.79 11.80 9.56
C ILE A 71 5.74 10.28 9.36
N ALA A 72 6.77 9.55 9.79
CA ALA A 72 6.81 8.09 9.67
C ALA A 72 5.67 7.44 10.47
N VAL A 73 5.46 7.86 11.72
CA VAL A 73 4.37 7.36 12.57
C VAL A 73 3.01 7.73 11.97
N ALA A 74 2.84 8.98 11.52
CA ALA A 74 1.59 9.43 10.89
C ALA A 74 1.30 8.68 9.58
N THR A 75 2.34 8.38 8.78
CA THR A 75 2.22 7.60 7.55
C THR A 75 1.82 6.17 7.85
N LEU A 76 2.46 5.53 8.84
CA LEU A 76 2.10 4.19 9.28
C LEU A 76 0.63 4.14 9.72
N TRP A 77 0.18 5.13 10.50
CA TRP A 77 -1.21 5.21 10.94
C TRP A 77 -2.18 5.40 9.77
N ALA A 78 -1.94 6.37 8.89
CA ALA A 78 -2.78 6.64 7.73
C ALA A 78 -2.86 5.42 6.79
N VAL A 79 -1.74 4.79 6.46
CA VAL A 79 -1.71 3.60 5.61
C VAL A 79 -2.42 2.42 6.28
N SER A 80 -2.29 2.25 7.61
CA SER A 80 -2.97 1.18 8.34
C SER A 80 -4.50 1.36 8.34
N VAL A 81 -4.99 2.55 8.69
CA VAL A 81 -6.43 2.87 8.67
C VAL A 81 -6.98 2.74 7.24
N GLY A 82 -6.27 3.29 6.27
CA GLY A 82 -6.68 3.25 4.88
C GLY A 82 -6.66 1.86 4.28
N GLY A 83 -5.67 1.03 4.64
CA GLY A 83 -5.58 -0.36 4.18
C GLY A 83 -6.67 -1.24 4.79
N GLU A 84 -7.03 -1.04 6.07
CA GLU A 84 -8.19 -1.69 6.69
C GLU A 84 -9.49 -1.27 6.00
N ALA A 85 -9.66 0.04 5.76
CA ALA A 85 -10.82 0.55 5.03
C ALA A 85 -10.88 0.02 3.58
N ASP A 86 -9.75 -0.15 2.91
CA ASP A 86 -9.67 -0.71 1.55
C ASP A 86 -9.98 -2.21 1.54
N ALA A 87 -9.48 -2.96 2.53
CA ALA A 87 -9.74 -4.40 2.68
C ALA A 87 -11.22 -4.72 2.92
N ASN A 88 -11.95 -3.81 3.57
CA ASN A 88 -13.38 -3.94 3.83
C ASN A 88 -14.26 -3.47 2.66
N LEU A 89 -13.68 -2.96 1.57
CA LEU A 89 -14.46 -2.63 0.39
C LEU A 89 -14.81 -3.88 -0.43
N PRO A 90 -16.01 -3.92 -1.03
CA PRO A 90 -16.33 -4.97 -1.97
C PRO A 90 -15.43 -4.86 -3.22
N VAL A 91 -14.93 -6.01 -3.69
CA VAL A 91 -14.11 -6.14 -4.91
C VAL A 91 -14.84 -5.56 -6.15
N SER A 92 -16.17 -5.62 -6.14
CA SER A 92 -17.04 -5.04 -7.15
C SER A 92 -18.35 -4.59 -6.52
N SER A 93 -18.84 -3.41 -6.90
CA SER A 93 -20.19 -2.95 -6.54
C SER A 93 -21.23 -3.26 -7.62
N VAL A 94 -20.86 -4.00 -8.67
CA VAL A 94 -21.75 -4.30 -9.81
C VAL A 94 -22.98 -5.09 -9.37
N GLU A 95 -22.83 -5.98 -8.40
CA GLU A 95 -23.91 -6.79 -7.83
C GLU A 95 -24.93 -5.96 -7.02
N ALA A 96 -24.49 -4.86 -6.42
CA ALA A 96 -25.37 -3.93 -5.70
C ALA A 96 -26.18 -3.02 -6.65
N LEU A 97 -25.83 -2.96 -7.94
CA LEU A 97 -26.56 -2.16 -8.93
C LEU A 97 -27.82 -2.89 -9.41
N PRO A 98 -28.91 -2.16 -9.74
CA PRO A 98 -30.10 -2.74 -10.35
C PRO A 98 -29.78 -3.55 -11.62
N PRO A 99 -30.55 -4.60 -11.94
CA PRO A 99 -30.31 -5.46 -13.12
C PRO A 99 -30.26 -4.68 -14.45
N THR A 100 -30.96 -3.55 -14.51
CA THR A 100 -31.06 -2.69 -15.69
C THR A 100 -29.89 -1.73 -15.86
N HIS A 101 -28.98 -1.61 -14.89
CA HIS A 101 -27.94 -0.60 -14.89
C HIS A 101 -26.88 -0.86 -15.98
N VAL A 102 -26.55 0.17 -16.77
CA VAL A 102 -25.62 0.07 -17.93
C VAL A 102 -24.25 -0.50 -17.53
N ALA A 103 -23.80 -0.21 -16.31
CA ALA A 103 -22.54 -0.75 -15.78
C ALA A 103 -22.53 -2.28 -15.62
N ARG A 104 -23.69 -2.96 -15.41
CA ARG A 104 -23.76 -4.43 -15.42
C ARG A 104 -23.52 -5.01 -16.81
N ARG A 105 -24.09 -4.37 -17.84
CA ARG A 105 -23.96 -4.83 -19.24
C ARG A 105 -22.56 -4.64 -19.80
N LYS A 106 -21.84 -3.62 -19.33
CA LYS A 106 -20.48 -3.28 -19.76
C LYS A 106 -19.40 -3.78 -18.81
N ALA A 107 -19.74 -4.49 -17.74
CA ALA A 107 -18.77 -5.00 -16.80
C ALA A 107 -17.90 -6.08 -17.47
N THR A 108 -16.61 -5.80 -17.63
CA THR A 108 -15.64 -6.71 -18.25
C THR A 108 -15.01 -7.70 -17.27
N GLY A 109 -15.53 -7.78 -16.04
CA GLY A 109 -14.96 -8.59 -14.95
C GLY A 109 -13.62 -8.09 -14.39
N ARG A 110 -13.02 -7.06 -15.00
CA ARG A 110 -11.78 -6.45 -14.49
C ARG A 110 -12.05 -5.66 -13.21
N SER A 111 -11.24 -5.92 -12.19
CA SER A 111 -11.13 -5.07 -10.99
C SER A 111 -10.95 -3.61 -11.42
N ARG A 112 -11.76 -2.70 -10.88
CA ARG A 112 -11.56 -1.27 -11.13
C ARG A 112 -10.20 -0.86 -10.57
N PRO A 113 -9.46 0.04 -11.24
CA PRO A 113 -8.24 0.59 -10.66
C PRO A 113 -8.58 1.32 -9.36
N ARG A 114 -7.73 1.18 -8.34
CA ARG A 114 -7.90 1.89 -7.07
C ARG A 114 -7.89 3.39 -7.34
N MET A 115 -8.98 4.07 -7.02
CA MET A 115 -9.08 5.53 -7.23
C MET A 115 -8.34 6.33 -6.16
N LEU A 116 -8.14 5.74 -4.98
CA LEU A 116 -7.43 6.34 -3.85
C LEU A 116 -6.32 5.38 -3.40
N SER A 117 -5.15 5.93 -3.04
CA SER A 117 -4.12 5.17 -2.32
C SER A 117 -4.61 4.83 -0.91
N CYS A 118 -4.01 3.81 -0.28
CA CYS A 118 -4.29 3.49 1.12
C CYS A 118 -4.02 4.72 2.02
N PHE A 119 -2.91 5.43 1.78
CA PHE A 119 -2.63 6.68 2.47
C PHE A 119 -3.77 7.70 2.36
N ALA A 120 -4.20 8.04 1.14
CA ALA A 120 -5.25 9.03 0.92
C ALA A 120 -6.59 8.61 1.54
N ARG A 121 -6.94 7.32 1.41
CA ARG A 121 -8.13 6.75 2.06
C ARG A 121 -8.06 6.87 3.58
N GLY A 122 -6.91 6.55 4.17
CA GLY A 122 -6.67 6.70 5.61
C GLY A 122 -6.85 8.13 6.09
N MET A 123 -6.27 9.10 5.36
CA MET A 123 -6.43 10.52 5.67
C MET A 123 -7.89 10.96 5.66
N VAL A 124 -8.66 10.57 4.63
CA VAL A 124 -10.09 10.89 4.54
C VAL A 124 -10.87 10.27 5.70
N THR A 125 -10.59 9.01 6.05
CA THR A 125 -11.25 8.32 7.17
C THR A 125 -10.94 9.00 8.51
N ILE A 126 -9.67 9.30 8.78
CA ILE A 126 -9.22 9.95 10.02
C ILE A 126 -9.85 11.34 10.14
N VAL A 127 -9.74 12.17 9.10
CA VAL A 127 -10.31 13.53 9.11
C VAL A 127 -11.83 13.48 9.24
N GLY A 128 -12.49 12.57 8.53
CA GLY A 128 -13.94 12.41 8.62
C GLY A 128 -14.41 12.03 10.03
N ALA A 129 -13.70 11.14 10.72
CA ALA A 129 -14.01 10.78 12.10
C ALA A 129 -13.80 11.95 13.08
N LEU A 130 -12.71 12.72 12.91
CA LEU A 130 -12.47 13.91 13.71
C LEU A 130 -13.56 14.97 13.52
N ILE A 131 -14.01 15.20 12.27
CA ILE A 131 -15.09 16.14 11.97
C ILE A 131 -16.41 15.72 12.61
N ARG A 132 -16.71 14.42 12.64
CA ARG A 132 -17.94 13.88 13.27
C ARG A 132 -17.89 13.84 14.79
N GLY A 133 -16.71 14.03 15.40
CA GLY A 133 -16.53 13.89 16.84
C GLY A 133 -16.40 12.44 17.31
N ASP A 134 -16.14 11.49 16.40
CA ASP A 134 -16.00 10.06 16.72
C ASP A 134 -14.68 9.74 17.46
N GLY A 135 -13.78 10.72 17.59
CA GLY A 135 -12.47 10.57 18.21
C GLY A 135 -11.41 9.99 17.27
N LEU A 136 -10.31 9.49 17.85
CA LEU A 136 -9.19 8.94 17.08
C LEU A 136 -9.50 7.55 16.54
N VAL A 137 -9.49 7.41 15.21
CA VAL A 137 -9.65 6.12 14.54
C VAL A 137 -8.45 5.23 14.83
N ARG A 138 -8.68 4.09 15.49
CA ARG A 138 -7.66 3.06 15.67
C ARG A 138 -7.70 2.13 14.47
N ALA A 139 -6.54 1.87 13.86
CA ALA A 139 -6.42 0.73 12.97
C ALA A 139 -6.41 -0.52 13.86
N HIS A 140 -7.43 -1.37 13.73
CA HIS A 140 -7.52 -2.60 14.50
C HIS A 140 -6.63 -3.64 13.83
N GLY A 141 -5.33 -3.59 14.15
CA GLY A 141 -4.35 -4.63 13.81
C GLY A 141 -4.56 -5.19 12.41
N CYS A 142 -4.42 -4.34 11.38
CA CYS A 142 -4.63 -4.76 10.01
C CYS A 142 -3.55 -5.77 9.60
N SER A 143 -3.84 -7.06 9.79
CA SER A 143 -3.09 -8.15 9.17
C SER A 143 -3.10 -8.00 7.65
N VAL A 144 -4.02 -7.26 7.02
CA VAL A 144 -4.05 -7.15 5.56
C VAL A 144 -2.96 -6.22 4.99
N VAL A 145 -2.46 -5.22 5.72
CA VAL A 145 -1.37 -4.36 5.19
C VAL A 145 0.00 -5.02 5.37
N LEU A 146 0.21 -5.77 6.46
CA LEU A 146 1.45 -6.49 6.72
C LEU A 146 1.46 -7.92 6.15
N LEU A 147 0.31 -8.61 6.13
CA LEU A 147 0.13 -10.00 5.69
C LEU A 147 -0.75 -10.16 4.43
N GLY A 148 -1.35 -9.10 3.86
CA GLY A 148 -2.11 -9.24 2.59
C GLY A 148 -1.24 -9.65 1.41
N GLY A 149 0.05 -9.29 1.44
CA GLY A 149 1.06 -9.86 0.55
C GLY A 149 1.43 -11.31 0.90
N TRP A 150 1.27 -11.73 2.16
CA TRP A 150 1.63 -13.08 2.64
C TRP A 150 0.50 -14.10 2.45
N SER A 151 -0.76 -13.68 2.56
CA SER A 151 -1.94 -14.55 2.39
C SER A 151 -2.15 -14.98 0.93
N GLN A 152 -1.83 -14.14 -0.05
CA GLN A 152 -1.85 -14.54 -1.46
C GLN A 152 -0.65 -15.41 -1.88
N LEU A 153 0.37 -15.53 -1.02
CA LEU A 153 1.59 -16.31 -1.26
C LEU A 153 1.55 -17.73 -0.65
N LEU A 154 0.59 -18.02 0.22
CA LEU A 154 0.38 -19.36 0.83
C LEU A 154 -0.77 -20.14 0.16
N GLY A 155 -1.34 -19.63 -0.93
CA GLY A 155 -2.53 -20.17 -1.56
C GLY A 155 -2.44 -20.26 -3.08
N ARG A 156 -1.49 -21.06 -3.58
CA ARG A 156 -1.64 -21.98 -4.72
C ARG A 156 -0.34 -22.74 -4.96
#